data_AF-A0A2I0HFK0-F1
#
_entry.id   AF-A0A2I0HFK0-F1
#
_cell.length_a   1.000
_cell.length_b   1.000
_cell.length_c   1.000
_cell.angle_alpha   90.00
_cell.angle_beta   90.00
_cell.angle_gamma   90.00
#
_symmetry.space_group_name_H-M   'P 1'
#
loop_
_entity.id
_entity.type
_entity.pdbx_description
1 polymer ?
#
loop_
_entity_poly.entity_id
_entity_poly.type
_entity_poly.pdbx_seq_one_letter_code
_entity_poly.pdbx_strand_id
1 'polypeptide(L)'
;MDDNEEVTDEFQGAKLWWSSNKIIPKSMSMSFYPASEERRLYRLVFHKHHRDLITGTYIKHVMNEGKAIALKNRQRKLFTNNPSNNW
;
A
#
# COMPACT_ATOMS: atom_id res chain seq x y z
N MET A 1 2.43 8.68 -2.42
CA MET A 1 1.27 8.91 -3.27
C MET A 1 0.32 9.80 -2.52
N ASP A 2 0.30 11.06 -2.93
CA ASP A 2 -0.69 12.02 -2.46
C ASP A 2 -2.06 11.68 -3.05
N ASP A 3 -3.12 12.26 -2.50
CA ASP A 3 -4.48 11.96 -2.97
C ASP A 3 -4.67 12.42 -4.42
N ASN A 4 -5.17 11.52 -5.28
CA ASN A 4 -5.31 11.72 -6.73
C ASN A 4 -4.00 11.81 -7.52
N GLU A 5 -2.87 11.45 -6.94
CA GLU A 5 -1.62 11.31 -7.70
C GLU A 5 -1.71 10.08 -8.62
N GLU A 6 -1.52 10.30 -9.92
CA GLU A 6 -1.47 9.24 -10.93
C GLU A 6 -0.03 8.87 -11.24
N VAL A 7 0.29 7.58 -11.13
CA VAL A 7 1.60 7.04 -11.46
C VAL A 7 1.47 6.07 -12.63
N THR A 8 2.27 6.30 -13.67
CA THR A 8 2.36 5.43 -14.84
C THR A 8 3.37 4.31 -14.59
N ASP A 9 3.02 3.10 -15.01
CA ASP A 9 3.89 1.93 -14.99
C ASP A 9 3.85 1.20 -16.33
N GLU A 10 4.89 0.45 -16.64
CA GLU A 10 4.98 -0.39 -17.83
C GLU A 10 5.41 -1.80 -17.45
N PHE A 11 4.52 -2.77 -17.69
CA PHE A 11 4.76 -4.16 -17.38
C PHE A 11 4.59 -5.04 -18.62
N GLN A 12 5.70 -5.63 -19.09
CA GLN A 12 5.72 -6.49 -20.27
C GLN A 12 5.06 -5.83 -21.51
N GLY A 13 5.29 -4.53 -21.69
CA GLY A 13 4.72 -3.73 -22.79
C GLY A 13 3.27 -3.25 -22.57
N ALA A 14 2.64 -3.62 -21.45
CA ALA A 14 1.35 -3.07 -21.06
C ALA A 14 1.55 -1.79 -20.25
N LYS A 15 0.94 -0.69 -20.69
CA LYS A 15 0.90 0.57 -19.94
C LYS A 15 -0.22 0.54 -18.89
N LEU A 16 0.10 0.93 -17.67
CA LEU A 16 -0.80 0.95 -16.53
C LEU A 16 -0.76 2.31 -15.84
N TRP A 17 -1.88 2.69 -15.23
CA TRP A 17 -2.02 3.90 -14.44
C TRP A 17 -2.57 3.55 -13.06
N TRP A 18 -1.80 3.87 -12.01
CA TRP A 18 -2.21 3.75 -10.62
C TRP A 18 -2.68 5.10 -10.10
N SER A 19 -3.78 5.13 -9.36
CA SER A 19 -4.21 6.30 -8.58
C SER A 19 -4.58 5.91 -7.15
N SER A 20 -4.17 6.72 -6.18
CA SER A 20 -4.64 6.64 -4.79
C SER A 20 -5.89 7.48 -4.58
N ASN A 21 -6.91 6.86 -4.00
CA ASN A 21 -8.17 7.49 -3.62
C ASN A 21 -8.41 7.23 -2.13
N LYS A 22 -8.89 8.24 -1.40
CA LYS A 22 -9.37 8.05 -0.03
C LYS A 22 -10.89 7.94 -0.02
N ILE A 23 -11.41 6.92 0.65
CA ILE A 23 -12.79 6.96 1.14
C ILE A 23 -12.73 7.61 2.51
N ILE A 24 -13.18 8.86 2.59
CA ILE A 24 -13.49 9.49 3.85
C ILE A 24 -14.86 8.94 4.28
N PRO A 25 -14.95 8.10 5.33
CA PRO A 25 -16.25 7.69 5.83
C PRO A 25 -16.98 8.96 6.29
N LYS A 26 -18.11 9.27 5.66
CA LYS A 26 -18.98 10.40 6.00
C LYS A 26 -19.71 10.06 7.30
N SER A 27 -18.96 10.03 8.41
CA SER A 27 -19.50 9.78 9.74
C SER A 27 -20.20 11.05 10.22
N MET A 28 -21.54 11.03 10.19
CA MET A 28 -22.37 12.00 10.91
C MET A 28 -22.63 11.50 12.34
N SER A 29 -21.63 10.94 13.02
CA SER A 29 -21.75 10.60 14.44
C SER A 29 -20.47 10.92 15.22
N MET A 30 -20.64 11.64 16.32
CA MET A 30 -19.60 11.83 17.32
C MET A 30 -19.42 10.51 18.09
N SER A 31 -18.51 9.65 17.62
CA SER A 31 -18.11 8.45 18.36
C SER A 31 -16.91 8.74 19.25
N PHE A 32 -16.93 8.23 20.49
CA PHE A 32 -15.80 8.25 21.43
C PHE A 32 -14.64 7.32 21.03
N TYR A 33 -14.82 6.55 19.96
CA TYR A 33 -13.77 5.74 19.33
C TYR A 33 -13.22 6.48 18.11
N PRO A 34 -11.90 6.38 17.84
CA PRO A 34 -11.30 7.02 16.67
C PRO A 34 -12.07 6.60 15.42
N ALA A 35 -12.55 7.60 14.67
CA ALA A 35 -13.25 7.37 13.40
C ALA A 35 -12.42 6.40 12.57
N SER A 36 -13.08 5.36 12.04
CA SER A 36 -12.40 4.28 11.32
C SER A 36 -11.40 4.86 10.33
N GLU A 37 -10.14 4.45 10.51
CA GLU A 37 -8.98 4.93 9.74
C GLU A 37 -9.35 5.08 8.28
N GLU A 38 -9.02 6.25 7.70
CA GLU A 38 -9.23 6.57 6.30
C GLU A 38 -8.92 5.36 5.41
N ARG A 39 -9.95 4.77 4.78
CA ARG A 39 -9.74 3.61 3.90
C ARG A 39 -9.18 4.12 2.58
N ARG A 40 -7.86 3.99 2.41
CA ARG A 40 -7.18 4.21 1.13
C ARG A 40 -7.49 3.06 0.17
N LEU A 41 -7.93 3.42 -1.03
CA LEU A 41 -8.11 2.53 -2.16
C LEU A 41 -7.12 2.90 -3.26
N TYR A 42 -6.61 1.88 -3.94
CA TYR A 42 -5.80 2.06 -5.13
C TYR A 42 -6.61 1.62 -6.35
N ARG A 43 -6.66 2.46 -7.38
CA ARG A 43 -7.30 2.16 -8.64
C ARG A 43 -6.22 1.94 -9.70
N LEU A 44 -6.37 0.85 -10.44
CA LEU A 44 -5.51 0.48 -11.57
C LEU A 44 -6.31 0.56 -12.86
N VAL A 45 -5.84 1.36 -13.82
CA VAL A 45 -6.43 1.51 -15.16
C VAL A 45 -5.47 0.94 -16.19
N PHE A 46 -6.00 0.17 -17.14
CA PHE A 46 -5.24 -0.46 -18.22
C PHE A 46 -6.15 -0.84 -19.39
N HIS A 47 -5.55 -1.12 -20.54
CA HIS A 47 -6.30 -1.55 -21.71
C HIS A 47 -6.82 -3.00 -21.56
N LYS A 48 -8.10 -3.25 -21.86
CA LYS A 48 -8.79 -4.53 -21.64
C LYS A 48 -8.06 -5.75 -22.22
N HIS A 49 -7.35 -5.58 -23.34
CA HIS A 49 -6.56 -6.65 -23.96
C HIS A 49 -5.52 -7.27 -23.00
N HIS A 50 -5.00 -6.50 -22.04
CA HIS A 50 -4.01 -6.98 -21.07
C HIS A 50 -4.63 -7.58 -19.80
N ARG A 51 -5.95 -7.81 -19.75
CA ARG A 51 -6.64 -8.26 -18.54
C ARG A 51 -6.06 -9.54 -17.94
N ASP A 52 -5.75 -10.53 -18.77
CA ASP A 52 -5.26 -11.83 -18.29
C ASP A 52 -3.83 -11.73 -17.77
N LEU A 53 -2.98 -10.95 -18.46
CA LEU A 53 -1.62 -10.62 -18.03
C LEU A 53 -1.65 -9.87 -16.69
N ILE A 54 -2.53 -8.87 -16.56
CA ILE A 54 -2.55 -8.03 -15.38
C ILE A 54 -3.10 -8.79 -14.17
N THR A 55 -4.21 -9.50 -14.35
CA THR A 55 -4.85 -10.25 -13.27
C THR A 55 -4.02 -11.47 -12.86
N GLY A 56 -3.36 -12.14 -13.83
CA GLY A 56 -2.60 -13.36 -13.59
C GLY A 56 -1.19 -13.13 -13.05
N THR A 57 -0.44 -12.17 -13.63
CA THR A 57 0.99 -12.01 -13.33
C THR A 57 1.30 -10.69 -12.65
N TYR A 58 0.79 -9.56 -13.16
CA TYR A 58 1.16 -8.24 -12.65
C TYR A 58 0.76 -8.02 -11.19
N ILE A 59 -0.50 -8.27 -10.84
CA ILE A 59 -0.96 -8.06 -9.45
C ILE A 59 -0.17 -8.94 -8.47
N LYS A 60 0.13 -10.19 -8.85
CA LYS A 60 0.94 -11.09 -8.03
C LYS A 60 2.37 -10.56 -7.87
N HIS A 61 2.96 -10.05 -8.93
CA HIS A 61 4.29 -9.44 -8.91
C HIS A 61 4.33 -8.25 -7.95
N VAL A 62 3.41 -7.29 -8.07
CA VAL A 62 3.29 -6.12 -7.17
C VAL A 62 3.17 -6.54 -5.70
N MET A 63 2.34 -7.55 -5.41
CA MET A 63 2.17 -8.04 -4.04
C MET A 63 3.44 -8.69 -3.47
N ASN A 64 4.21 -9.38 -4.30
CA ASN A 64 5.48 -9.98 -3.89
C ASN A 64 6.56 -8.93 -3.65
N GLU A 65 6.67 -7.92 -4.51
CA GLU A 65 7.60 -6.80 -4.33
C GLU A 65 7.26 -6.02 -3.06
N GLY A 66 5.98 -5.73 -2.83
CA GLY A 66 5.52 -5.07 -1.61
C GLY A 66 5.93 -5.84 -0.34
N LYS A 67 5.80 -7.18 -0.35
CA LYS A 67 6.28 -8.03 0.76
C LYS A 67 7.80 -7.96 0.93
N ALA A 68 8.56 -8.01 -0.16
CA ALA A 68 10.01 -7.92 -0.11
C ALA A 68 10.48 -6.56 0.45
N ILE A 69 9.83 -5.46 0.04
CA ILE A 69 10.08 -4.11 0.56
C ILE A 69 9.74 -4.05 2.05
N ALA A 70 8.58 -4.59 2.46
CA ALA A 70 8.19 -4.63 3.87
C ALA A 70 9.19 -5.42 4.72
N LEU A 71 9.69 -6.56 4.22
CA LEU A 71 10.73 -7.34 4.89
C LEU A 71 12.07 -6.59 4.99
N LYS A 72 12.47 -5.89 3.92
CA LYS A 72 13.70 -5.09 3.88
C LYS A 72 13.63 -3.89 4.84
N ASN A 73 12.48 -3.22 4.88
CA ASN A 73 12.26 -2.05 5.73
C ASN A 73 11.92 -2.40 7.19
N ARG A 74 11.75 -3.69 7.51
CA ARG A 74 11.54 -4.15 8.88
C ARG A 74 12.81 -3.90 9.68
N GLN A 75 12.85 -2.77 10.38
CA GLN A 75 13.88 -2.48 11.37
C GLN A 75 13.88 -3.60 12.42
N ARG A 76 15.02 -4.27 12.57
CA ARG A 76 15.24 -5.20 13.68
C ARG A 76 15.37 -4.37 14.95
N LYS A 77 14.36 -4.43 15.81
CA LYS A 77 14.46 -3.87 17.16
C LYS A 77 15.49 -4.70 17.93
N LEU A 78 16.67 -4.12 18.14
CA LEU A 78 17.66 -4.65 19.06
C LEU A 78 17.20 -4.27 20.47
N PHE A 79 16.68 -5.26 21.20
CA PHE A 79 16.47 -5.11 22.63
C PHE A 79 17.81 -5.34 23.32
N THR A 80 18.51 -4.25 23.65
CA THR A 80 19.63 -4.33 24.57
C THR A 80 19.08 -4.41 25.99
N ASN A 81 19.21 -5.57 26.62
CA ASN A 81 19.10 -5.64 28.07
C ASN A 81 20.34 -4.92 28.61
N ASN A 82 20.19 -3.62 28.92
CA ASN A 82 21.17 -2.90 29.71
C ASN A 82 20.72 -3.01 31.17
N PRO A 83 21.25 -3.96 31.96
CA PRO A 83 21.14 -3.88 33.40
C PRO A 83 22.10 -2.75 33.82
N SER A 84 21.65 -1.50 33.71
CA SER A 84 22.31 -0.40 34.41
C SER A 84 22.09 -0.63 35.89
N ASN A 85 22.94 -1.49 36.46
CA ASN A 85 23.14 -1.61 37.89
C ASN A 85 23.95 -0.39 38.32
N ASN A 86 23.33 0.79 38.28
CA ASN A 86 23.83 1.95 39.01
C ASN A 86 23.35 1.80 40.46
N TRP A 87 24.26 1.34 41.32
CA TRP A 87 24.23 1.56 42.75
C TRP A 87 25.00 2.85 43.06
#